data_AF-A0A7K0GNS5-F1
#
_entry.id   AF-A0A7K0GNS5-F1
#
_cell.length_a   1.000
_cell.length_b   1.000
_cell.length_c   1.000
_cell.angle_alpha   90.00
_cell.angle_beta   90.00
_cell.angle_gamma   90.00
#
_symmetry.space_group_name_H-M   'P 1'
#
loop_
_entity.id
_entity.type
_entity.pdbx_description
1 polymer ?
#
loop_
_entity_poly.entity_id
_entity_poly.type
_entity_poly.pdbx_seq_one_letter_code
_entity_poly.pdbx_strand_id
1 'polypeptide(L)' 'YQLNSTNTLESLSKQVSNQLWTLNFDHYRNTEMPSKQLSDEDNANVETIPLPTRLSFKQDGNKINIVVSKWTLKK' A
#
# COMPACT_ATOMS: atom_id res chain seq x y z
N TYR A 1 8.13 10.79 2.77
CA TYR A 1 7.94 9.33 2.57
C TYR A 1 9.24 8.76 2.04
N GLN A 2 9.43 7.44 2.14
CA GLN A 2 10.53 6.71 1.52
C GLN A 2 9.94 5.63 0.60
N LEU A 3 10.59 5.38 -0.53
CA LEU A 3 10.20 4.36 -1.50
C LEU A 3 11.17 3.19 -1.43
N ASN A 4 10.69 1.98 -1.70
CA ASN A 4 11.52 0.79 -1.83
C ASN A 4 11.95 0.55 -3.30
N SER A 5 12.69 -0.53 -3.53
CA SER A 5 13.23 -0.91 -4.84
C SER A 5 12.16 -1.24 -5.90
N THR A 6 10.89 -1.43 -5.49
CA THR A 6 9.76 -1.68 -6.41
C THR A 6 8.91 -0.43 -6.64
N ASN A 7 9.41 0.76 -6.28
CA ASN A 7 8.70 2.03 -6.36
C ASN A 7 7.36 2.05 -5.58
N THR A 8 7.28 1.28 -4.50
CA THR A 8 6.16 1.34 -3.54
C THR A 8 6.61 2.01 -2.25
N LEU A 9 5.66 2.44 -1.42
CA LEU A 9 6.01 3.06 -0.14
C LEU A 9 6.76 2.04 0.73
N GLU A 10 7.89 2.44 1.28
CA GLU A 10 8.58 1.70 2.34
C GLU A 10 8.15 2.27 3.69
N SER A 11 8.17 3.59 3.81
CA SER A 11 7.76 4.29 5.03
C SER A 11 7.07 5.63 4.75
N LEU A 12 6.17 6.00 5.66
CA LEU A 12 5.53 7.30 5.68
C LEU A 12 5.52 7.84 7.10
N SER A 13 6.27 8.92 7.33
CA SER A 13 6.19 9.68 8.57
C SER A 13 5.22 10.84 8.45
N LYS A 14 4.34 11.01 9.44
CA LYS A 14 3.36 12.10 9.48
C LYS A 14 3.15 12.57 10.91
N GLN A 15 3.05 13.88 11.09
CA GLN A 15 2.64 14.46 12.36
C GLN A 15 1.11 14.51 12.44
N VAL A 16 0.52 13.89 13.46
CA VAL A 16 -0.92 13.88 13.72
C VAL A 16 -1.12 14.22 15.19
N SER A 17 -1.90 15.25 15.49
CA SER A 17 -2.12 15.73 16.88
C SER A 17 -0.82 15.98 17.65
N ASN A 18 0.15 16.63 17.01
CA ASN A 18 1.51 16.89 17.53
C ASN A 18 2.37 15.67 17.84
N GLN A 19 1.93 14.49 17.43
CA GLN A 19 2.70 13.27 17.58
C GLN A 19 3.27 12.82 16.24
N LEU A 20 4.55 12.44 16.23
CA LEU A 20 5.17 11.84 15.04
C LEU A 20 4.77 10.36 14.95
N TRP A 21 4.12 10.01 13.86
CA TRP A 21 3.77 8.64 13.50
C TRP A 21 4.61 8.18 12.33
N THR A 22 5.18 6.98 12.43
CA THR A 22 5.85 6.32 11.29
C THR A 22 5.05 5.09 10.89
N LEU A 23 4.55 5.08 9.67
CA LEU A 23 3.98 3.90 9.01
C LEU A 23 5.10 3.19 8.27
N ASN A 24 5.26 1.89 8.49
CA ASN A 24 6.12 1.03 7.69
C ASN A 24 5.25 0.07 6.86
N PHE A 25 5.63 -0.13 5.61
CA PHE A 25 4.92 -0.98 4.66
C PHE A 25 5.73 -2.25 4.43
N ASP A 26 5.51 -3.24 5.29
CA ASP A 26 6.39 -4.41 5.40
C ASP A 26 6.19 -5.43 4.27
N HIS A 27 5.01 -5.46 3.64
CA HIS A 27 4.74 -6.40 2.55
C HIS A 27 3.67 -5.90 1.59
N TYR A 28 3.82 -6.23 0.31
CA TYR A 28 2.91 -5.91 -0.78
C TYR A 28 2.49 -7.17 -1.54
N ARG A 29 1.30 -7.12 -2.14
CA ARG A 29 0.81 -8.11 -3.09
C ARG A 29 0.22 -7.42 -4.31
N ASN A 30 0.57 -7.92 -5.49
CA ASN A 30 -0.06 -7.50 -6.74
C ASN A 30 -1.52 -7.94 -6.75
N THR A 31 -2.43 -6.98 -6.87
CA THR A 31 -3.88 -7.19 -6.90
C THR A 31 -4.40 -6.79 -8.28
N GLU A 32 -5.21 -7.64 -8.89
CA GLU A 32 -5.80 -7.39 -10.22
C GLU A 32 -6.71 -6.16 -10.19
N MET A 33 -6.53 -5.28 -11.16
CA MET A 33 -7.36 -4.10 -11.33
C MET A 33 -8.67 -4.48 -12.03
N PRO A 34 -9.84 -3.95 -11.60
CA PRO A 34 -11.09 -4.21 -12.28
C PRO A 34 -11.01 -3.77 -13.76
N SER A 35 -11.36 -4.68 -14.66
CA SER A 35 -11.16 -4.65 -16.13
C SER A 35 -11.79 -3.51 -16.95
N LYS A 36 -12.32 -2.43 -16.33
CA LYS A 36 -12.92 -1.28 -17.03
C LYS A 36 -12.07 -0.01 -17.03
N GLN A 37 -10.85 -0.04 -16.50
CA GLN A 37 -9.92 1.10 -16.53
C GLN A 37 -8.91 1.03 -17.68
N LEU A 38 -8.97 -0.02 -18.51
CA LEU A 38 -8.14 -0.17 -19.70
C LEU A 38 -8.90 0.41 -20.89
N SER A 39 -8.45 1.56 -21.39
CA SER A 39 -8.86 2.08 -22.69
C SER A 39 -8.50 1.09 -23.81
N ASP A 40 -9.36 1.03 -24.84
CA ASP A 40 -9.48 -0.02 -25.88
C ASP A 40 -8.27 -0.33 -26.77
N GLU A 41 -7.04 0.01 -26.38
CA GLU A 41 -5.84 -0.18 -27.21
C GLU A 41 -4.71 -0.81 -26.41
N ASP A 42 -4.89 -2.05 -25.96
CA ASP A 42 -3.83 -3.08 -26.04
C ASP A 42 -4.32 -4.42 -25.48
N ASN A 43 -4.10 -5.47 -26.27
CA ASN A 43 -4.45 -6.84 -25.92
C ASN A 43 -3.60 -7.36 -24.73
N ALA A 44 -4.29 -8.01 -23.79
CA ALA A 44 -3.82 -9.20 -23.04
C ALA A 44 -2.90 -9.08 -21.81
N ASN A 45 -2.86 -7.97 -21.06
CA ASN A 45 -2.28 -7.98 -19.71
C ASN A 45 -3.27 -7.51 -18.64
N VAL A 46 -3.54 -8.38 -17.66
CA VAL A 46 -4.24 -7.99 -16.44
C VAL A 46 -3.35 -7.01 -15.70
N GLU A 47 -3.73 -5.73 -15.70
CA GLU A 47 -3.01 -4.72 -14.93
C GLU A 47 -3.15 -5.03 -13.44
N THR A 48 -2.02 -5.16 -12.76
CA THR A 48 -1.98 -5.40 -11.31
C THR A 48 -1.38 -4.21 -10.60
N ILE A 49 -2.00 -3.82 -9.49
CA ILE A 49 -1.46 -2.79 -8.60
C ILE A 49 -0.89 -3.43 -7.31
N PRO A 50 0.34 -3.09 -6.90
CA PRO A 50 0.86 -3.55 -5.63
C PRO A 50 0.14 -2.86 -4.47
N LEU A 51 -0.57 -3.63 -3.65
CA LEU A 51 -1.24 -3.13 -2.45
C LEU A 51 -0.62 -3.71 -1.19
N PRO A 52 -0.50 -2.94 -0.11
CA PRO A 52 0.14 -3.43 1.11
C PRO A 52 -0.74 -4.49 1.79
N THR A 53 -0.11 -5.56 2.26
CA THR A 53 -0.76 -6.65 2.99
C THR A 53 -0.33 -6.71 4.45
N ARG A 54 0.81 -6.08 4.77
CA ARG A 54 1.30 -5.90 6.13
C ARG A 54 1.82 -4.49 6.31
N LEU A 55 1.36 -3.84 7.36
CA LEU A 55 1.77 -2.50 7.76
C LEU A 55 2.08 -2.49 9.25
N SER A 56 2.90 -1.54 9.68
CA SER A 56 3.00 -1.22 11.10
C SER A 56 3.01 0.27 11.36
N PHE A 57 2.32 0.68 12.43
CA PHE A 57 2.35 2.02 12.97
C PHE A 57 3.27 2.00 14.18
N LYS A 58 4.33 2.80 14.14
CA LYS A 58 5.22 2.96 15.28
C LYS A 58 5.12 4.39 15.79
N GLN A 59 4.95 4.49 17.11
CA GLN A 59 5.01 5.73 17.84
C GLN A 59 5.68 5.46 19.18
N ASP A 60 6.84 6.07 19.42
CA ASP A 60 7.63 5.87 20.63
C ASP A 60 7.87 4.36 20.91
N GLY A 61 7.38 3.85 22.05
CA GLY A 61 7.41 2.42 22.41
C GLY A 61 6.22 1.61 21.91
N ASN A 62 5.19 2.24 21.35
CA ASN A 62 3.98 1.57 20.89
C ASN A 62 4.12 1.14 19.42
N LYS A 63 3.64 -0.08 19.12
CA LYS A 63 3.56 -0.60 17.76
C LYS A 63 2.20 -1.25 17.52
N ILE A 64 1.51 -0.83 16.47
CA ILE A 64 0.32 -1.52 15.96
C ILE A 64 0.73 -2.24 14.68
N ASN A 65 0.47 -3.54 14.60
CA ASN A 65 0.65 -4.31 13.38
C ASN A 65 -0.70 -4.48 12.70
N ILE A 66 -0.78 -4.18 11.40
CA ILE A 66 -1.98 -4.36 10.60
C ILE A 66 -1.69 -5.43 9.54
N VAL A 67 -2.59 -6.42 9.48
CA VAL A 67 -2.61 -7.41 8.42
C VAL A 67 -3.86 -7.18 7.59
N VAL A 68 -3.69 -6.86 6.32
CA VAL A 68 -4.80 -6.66 5.39
C VAL A 68 -5.10 -7.97 4.70
N SER A 69 -6.25 -8.56 5.02
CA SER A 69 -6.67 -9.85 4.45
C SER A 69 -7.18 -9.71 3.01
N LYS A 70 -7.89 -8.62 2.70
CA LYS A 70 -8.46 -8.37 1.37
C LYS A 70 -8.62 -6.88 1.11
N TRP A 71 -8.22 -6.45 -0.09
CA TRP A 71 -8.57 -5.14 -0.61
C TRP A 71 -9.87 -5.23 -1.39
N THR A 72 -10.76 -4.27 -1.16
CA THR A 72 -11.95 -4.07 -1.99
C THR A 72 -11.72 -2.82 -2.83
N LEU A 73 -11.49 -3.01 -4.12
CA LEU A 73 -11.30 -1.92 -5.08
C LEU A 73 -12.66 -1.55 -5.67
N LYS A 74 -13.07 -0.30 -5.50
CA LYS A 74 -14.28 0.23 -6.15
C LYS A 74 -13.94 0.64 -7.58
N LYS A 75 -14.93 0.49 -8.46
CA LYS A 75 -14.93 1.02 -9.81
C LYS A 75 -15.21 2.52 -9.80
#